data_AF-A0AAJ1QDS2-F1
#
_entry.id   AF-A0AAJ1QDS2-F1
#
_cell.length_a   1.000
_cell.length_b   1.000
_cell.length_c   1.000
_cell.angle_alpha   90.00
_cell.angle_beta   90.00
_cell.angle_gamma   90.00
#
_symmetry.space_group_name_H-M   'P 1'
#
loop_
_entity.id
_entity.type
_entity.pdbx_description
1 polymer ?
#
loop_
_entity_poly.entity_id
_entity_poly.type
_entity_poly.pdbx_seq_one_letter_code
_entity_poly.pdbx_strand_id
1 'polypeptide(L)' 'MESIVMSEKQIDLRTPLQKQKDERNEKIYQEYKDILKNLPEGATKWAIWRAIGEKYGLQAQGIRVIIARMEKLEN' A
#
# COMPACT_ATOMS: atom_id res chain seq x y z
N MET A 1 0.51 7.65 44.15
CA MET A 1 1.45 8.18 43.13
C MET A 1 0.87 7.81 41.79
N GLU A 2 0.36 8.81 41.07
CA GLU A 2 -0.23 8.64 39.75
C GLU A 2 0.86 8.26 38.74
N SER A 3 0.69 7.11 38.09
CA SER A 3 1.53 6.68 36.98
C SER A 3 1.24 7.55 35.77
N ILE A 4 2.14 8.51 35.50
CA ILE A 4 2.09 9.31 34.27
C ILE A 4 2.39 8.35 33.10
N VAL A 5 1.35 7.91 32.40
CA VAL A 5 1.47 7.22 31.12
C VAL A 5 1.94 8.25 30.09
N MET A 6 3.26 8.45 30.03
CA MET A 6 3.91 9.14 28.94
C MET A 6 3.66 8.31 27.67
N SER A 7 2.64 8.66 26.90
CA SER A 7 2.52 8.22 25.52
C SER A 7 3.75 8.75 24.79
N GLU A 8 4.78 7.90 24.67
CA GLU A 8 5.93 8.16 23.83
C GLU A 8 5.39 8.36 22.41
N LYS A 9 5.22 9.62 22.00
CA LYS A 9 5.00 9.96 20.59
C LYS A 9 6.21 9.43 19.84
N GLN A 10 6.11 8.24 19.24
CA GLN A 10 7.11 7.74 18.31
C GLN A 10 7.37 8.83 17.28
N ILE A 11 8.58 9.35 17.28
CA ILE A 11 8.98 10.39 16.32
C ILE A 11 9.06 9.70 14.96
N ASP A 12 8.22 10.14 14.01
CA ASP A 12 8.27 9.66 12.65
C ASP A 12 9.49 10.25 11.93
N LEU A 13 10.55 9.44 11.82
CA LEU A 13 11.83 9.80 11.20
C LEU A 13 11.80 9.77 9.66
N ARG A 14 10.67 9.47 9.03
CA ARG A 14 10.57 9.41 7.56
C ARG A 14 10.64 10.81 6.96
N THR A 15 11.37 10.92 5.85
CA THR A 15 11.39 12.15 5.06
C THR A 15 10.01 12.40 4.42
N PRO A 16 9.66 13.65 4.06
CA PRO A 16 8.40 13.93 3.39
C PRO A 16 8.16 13.07 2.14
N LEU A 17 9.22 12.80 1.37
CA LEU A 17 9.16 11.94 0.20
C LEU A 17 8.88 10.48 0.55
N GLN A 18 9.43 9.98 1.65
CA GLN A 18 9.13 8.63 2.15
C GLN A 18 7.68 8.52 2.59
N LYS A 19 7.15 9.53 3.30
CA LYS A 19 5.74 9.55 3.71
C LYS A 19 4.79 9.55 2.51
N GLN A 20 5.03 10.41 1.53
CA GLN A 20 4.23 10.44 0.29
C GLN A 20 4.26 9.10 -0.46
N LYS A 21 5.44 8.45 -0.50
CA LYS A 21 5.58 7.13 -1.13
C LYS A 21 4.79 6.07 -0.37
N ASP A 22 4.84 6.08 0.96
CA ASP A 22 4.12 5.14 1.80
C ASP A 22 2.60 5.32 1.66
N GLU A 23 2.11 6.56 1.72
CA GLU A 23 0.70 6.90 1.48
C GLU A 23 0.21 6.44 0.10
N ARG A 24 1.02 6.66 -0.94
CA ARG A 24 0.70 6.18 -2.29
C ARG A 24 0.62 4.65 -2.34
N ASN A 25 1.60 3.97 -1.72
CA ASN A 25 1.65 2.51 -1.71
C ASN A 25 0.46 1.90 -0.95
N GLU A 26 0.06 2.53 0.15
CA GLU A 26 -1.13 2.14 0.92
C GLU A 26 -2.40 2.29 0.07
N LYS A 27 -2.58 3.42 -0.62
CA LYS A 27 -3.71 3.63 -1.55
C LYS A 27 -3.75 2.58 -2.66
N ILE A 28 -2.60 2.29 -3.28
CA ILE A 28 -2.46 1.24 -4.31
C ILE A 28 -2.92 -0.12 -3.75
N TYR A 29 -2.51 -0.45 -2.53
CA TYR A 29 -2.82 -1.74 -1.93
C TYR A 29 -4.28 -1.86 -1.49
N GLN A 30 -4.89 -0.80 -0.95
CA GLN A 30 -6.33 -0.78 -0.67
C GLN A 30 -7.15 -0.97 -1.95
N GLU A 31 -6.79 -0.28 -3.03
CA GLU A 31 -7.47 -0.43 -4.32
C GLU A 31 -7.32 -1.85 -4.89
N TYR A 32 -6.13 -2.46 -4.76
CA TYR A 32 -5.94 -3.87 -5.08
C TYR A 32 -6.87 -4.79 -4.27
N LYS A 33 -6.96 -4.58 -2.95
CA LYS A 33 -7.88 -5.35 -2.09
C LYS A 33 -9.34 -5.16 -2.50
N ASP A 34 -9.74 -3.95 -2.87
CA ASP A 34 -11.11 -3.67 -3.31
C ASP A 34 -11.44 -4.35 -4.65
N ILE A 35 -10.48 -4.39 -5.58
CA ILE A 35 -10.64 -5.17 -6.82
C ILE A 35 -10.76 -6.66 -6.52
N LEU A 36 -9.99 -7.20 -5.57
CA LEU A 36 -10.09 -8.61 -5.19
C LEU A 36 -11.43 -8.98 -4.56
N LYS A 37 -12.07 -8.05 -3.83
CA LYS A 37 -13.42 -8.28 -3.27
C LYS A 37 -14.48 -8.46 -4.37
N ASN A 38 -14.31 -7.79 -5.51
CA ASN A 38 -15.21 -7.84 -6.66
C ASN A 38 -14.44 -8.21 -7.92
N LEU A 39 -13.78 -9.38 -7.89
CA LEU A 39 -12.89 -9.80 -8.98
C LEU A 39 -13.69 -10.01 -10.27
N PRO A 40 -13.38 -9.30 -11.37
CA PRO A 40 -14.04 -9.55 -12.65
C PRO A 40 -13.72 -10.97 -13.14
N GLU A 41 -14.72 -11.64 -13.71
CA GLU A 41 -14.56 -13.00 -14.23
C GLU A 41 -13.44 -13.05 -15.28
N GLY A 42 -12.49 -13.97 -15.11
CA GLY A 42 -11.33 -14.10 -16.00
C GLY A 42 -10.21 -13.06 -15.80
N ALA A 43 -10.31 -12.15 -14.83
CA ALA A 43 -9.26 -11.17 -14.56
C ALA A 43 -7.99 -11.83 -14.02
N THR A 44 -6.88 -11.66 -14.75
CA THR A 44 -5.56 -12.11 -14.28
C THR A 44 -4.95 -11.06 -13.34
N LYS A 45 -4.08 -11.52 -12.43
CA LYS A 45 -3.30 -10.61 -11.57
C LYS A 45 -2.53 -9.55 -12.38
N TRP A 46 -2.01 -9.95 -13.55
CA TRP A 46 -1.31 -9.03 -14.45
C TRP A 46 -2.22 -7.91 -14.99
N ALA A 47 -3.45 -8.26 -15.37
CA ALA A 47 -4.44 -7.27 -15.82
C ALA A 47 -4.77 -6.27 -14.71
N ILE A 48 -4.94 -6.75 -13.48
CA ILE A 48 -5.18 -5.90 -12.31
C ILE A 48 -4.00 -4.95 -12.06
N TRP A 49 -2.77 -5.48 -12.06
CA TRP A 49 -1.58 -4.66 -11.84
C TRP A 49 -1.36 -3.64 -12.95
N ARG A 50 -1.67 -3.97 -14.20
CA ARG A 50 -1.60 -3.03 -15.32
C ARG A 50 -2.61 -1.89 -15.12
N ALA A 51 -3.87 -2.22 -14.83
CA ALA A 51 -4.93 -1.22 -14.64
C ALA A 51 -4.61 -0.25 -13.49
N ILE A 52 -4.15 -0.77 -12.35
CA ILE A 52 -3.68 0.06 -11.24
C ILE A 52 -2.47 0.88 -11.67
N GLY A 53 -1.50 0.27 -12.36
CA GLY A 53 -0.30 0.94 -12.84
C GLY A 53 -0.61 2.17 -13.70
N GLU A 54 -1.53 2.03 -14.66
CA GLU A 54 -1.97 3.13 -15.54
C GLU A 54 -2.53 4.31 -14.73
N LYS A 55 -3.34 4.04 -13.69
CA LYS A 55 -3.93 5.08 -12.82
C LYS A 55 -2.89 5.86 -12.02
N TYR A 56 -1.83 5.19 -11.55
CA TYR A 56 -0.79 5.78 -10.70
C TYR A 56 0.48 6.19 -11.47
N GLY A 57 0.50 6.06 -12.79
CA GLY A 57 1.68 6.34 -13.61
C GLY A 57 2.86 5.39 -13.33
N LEU A 58 2.57 4.14 -12.98
CA LEU A 58 3.54 3.11 -12.64
C LEU A 58 3.45 1.91 -13.60
N GLN A 59 4.56 1.22 -13.79
CA GLN A 59 4.54 -0.06 -14.50
C GLN A 59 3.91 -1.17 -13.63
N ALA A 60 3.28 -2.15 -14.27
CA ALA A 60 2.67 -3.30 -13.60
C ALA A 60 3.64 -4.05 -12.67
N GLN A 61 4.92 -4.16 -13.06
CA GLN A 61 5.96 -4.75 -12.23
C GLN A 61 6.22 -3.93 -10.94
N GLY A 62 6.14 -2.60 -11.02
CA GLY A 62 6.22 -1.73 -9.85
C GLY A 62 5.06 -1.94 -8.89
N ILE A 63 3.84 -2.09 -9.43
CA ILE A 63 2.64 -2.42 -8.63
C ILE A 63 2.79 -3.77 -7.95
N ARG A 64 3.26 -4.80 -8.66
CA ARG A 64 3.53 -6.13 -8.09
C ARG A 64 4.49 -6.03 -6.89
N VAL A 65 5.58 -5.27 -7.01
CA VAL A 65 6.56 -5.11 -5.92
C VAL A 65 5.95 -4.40 -4.71
N ILE A 66 5.11 -3.38 -4.95
CA ILE A 66 4.41 -2.68 -3.88
C ILE A 66 3.46 -3.63 -3.14
N ILE A 67 2.61 -4.36 -3.87
CA ILE A 67 1.67 -5.33 -3.29
C ILE A 67 2.41 -6.39 -2.47
N ALA A 68 3.44 -7.02 -3.05
CA ALA A 68 4.23 -8.05 -2.36
C ALA A 68 4.92 -7.52 -1.09
N ARG A 69 5.29 -6.23 -1.05
CA ARG A 69 5.82 -5.60 0.16
C ARG A 69 4.73 -5.36 1.19
N MET A 70 3.56 -4.90 0.79
CA MET A 70 2.44 -4.63 1.70
C MET A 70 1.88 -5.93 2.32
N GLU A 71 1.76 -6.99 1.52
CA GLU A 71 1.36 -8.34 2.01
C GLU A 71 2.32 -8.89 3.08
N LYS A 72 3.63 -8.55 2.99
CA LYS A 72 4.63 -8.92 4.01
C LYS A 72 4.58 -8.08 5.28
N LEU A 73 3.96 -6.90 5.24
CA LEU A 73 3.81 -6.02 6.40
C LEU A 73 2.52 -6.31 7.18
N GLU A 74 1.52 -6.91 6.53
CA GLU A 74 0.27 -7.34 7.18
C GLU A 74 0.35 -8.74 7.82
N ASN A 75 1.38 -9.55 7.49
CA ASN A 75 1.65 -10.87 8.07
C ASN A 75 2.82 -10.82 9.05
#